data_AF-A0A0J5JJA6-F1
#
_entry.id   AF-A0A0J5JJA6-F1
#
_cell.length_a   1.000
_cell.length_b   1.000
_cell.length_c   1.000
_cell.angle_alpha   90.00
_cell.angle_beta   90.00
_cell.angle_gamma   90.00
#
_symmetry.space_group_name_H-M   'P 1'
#
loop_
_entity.id
_entity.type
_entity.pdbx_description
1 polymer ?
#
loop_
_entity_poly.entity_id
_entity_poly.type
_entity_poly.pdbx_seq_one_letter_code
_entity_poly.pdbx_strand_id
1 'polypeptide(L)'
;MRGYIQGILIIFLLSMGLGLTACHSDEVSQLSKVEGADVTYSEMFKSYDRIDEYKEVKHYEPIQLGDVPVELSQRLTEPLVNIMLHEDLPFSERALYFNRIKNYEGDYVDQFQLSCWDLEDDQFFIVTITESPLNPFDQGAGEIGRVDIFGNEVRKHYLFSGDPVIHHIQQEESGQVFRYYQYDEEDEIVRTVTTRAHELYTYYDGYIYHFGYSVKAEEEDYHKTILRLARSSIVGRI
;
A
#
# COMPACT_ATOMS: atom_id res chain seq x y z
N MET A 1 62.14 -43.44 12.80
CA MET A 1 62.43 -42.08 12.31
C MET A 1 61.50 -41.84 11.13
N ARG A 2 60.36 -41.18 11.37
CA ARG A 2 60.10 -39.74 11.19
C ARG A 2 59.72 -39.43 9.74
N GLY A 3 58.48 -38.93 9.55
CA GLY A 3 58.10 -38.24 8.31
C GLY A 3 56.61 -38.25 7.97
N TYR A 4 55.75 -37.76 8.86
CA TYR A 4 54.38 -37.35 8.55
C TYR A 4 54.39 -36.03 7.75
N ILE A 5 53.69 -35.99 6.61
CA ILE A 5 53.18 -34.78 5.92
C ILE A 5 51.80 -35.21 5.37
N GLN A 6 50.69 -35.15 6.11
CA GLN A 6 49.85 -33.97 6.38
C GLN A 6 49.73 -32.99 5.21
N GLY A 7 48.55 -32.92 4.60
CA GLY A 7 48.23 -31.86 3.64
C GLY A 7 46.91 -32.05 2.89
N ILE A 8 45.82 -32.31 3.62
CA ILE A 8 44.43 -31.90 3.35
C ILE A 8 44.20 -31.44 1.89
N LEU A 9 43.86 -32.36 0.98
CA LEU A 9 43.19 -32.02 -0.27
C LEU A 9 41.68 -32.14 -0.05
N ILE A 10 41.21 -31.15 0.71
CA ILE A 10 39.94 -30.44 0.61
C ILE A 10 38.86 -31.19 -0.20
N ILE A 11 38.00 -31.86 0.56
CA ILE A 11 36.60 -32.14 0.24
C ILE A 11 35.91 -30.77 -0.01
N PHE A 12 35.86 -30.31 -1.26
CA PHE A 12 35.13 -29.09 -1.67
C PHE A 12 34.34 -29.31 -2.98
N LEU A 13 33.67 -30.45 -3.09
CA LEU A 13 32.78 -30.72 -4.23
C LEU A 13 31.45 -31.34 -3.77
N LEU A 14 30.87 -30.82 -2.69
CA LEU A 14 29.54 -31.23 -2.24
C LEU A 14 28.74 -30.12 -1.52
N SER A 15 28.96 -28.85 -1.87
CA SER A 15 28.23 -27.72 -1.27
C SER A 15 27.94 -26.60 -2.27
N MET A 16 27.47 -26.93 -3.47
CA MET A 16 26.77 -25.98 -4.32
C MET A 16 25.55 -26.70 -4.90
N GLY A 17 24.36 -26.24 -4.50
CA GLY A 17 23.10 -26.78 -5.02
C GLY A 17 22.00 -27.00 -4.00
N LEU A 18 22.12 -26.52 -2.76
CA LEU A 18 20.93 -26.13 -2.02
C LEU A 18 20.54 -24.76 -2.55
N GLY A 19 19.79 -24.77 -3.65
CA GLY A 19 18.97 -23.64 -4.02
C GLY A 19 18.07 -23.36 -2.83
N LEU A 20 18.40 -22.31 -2.09
CA LEU A 20 17.45 -21.64 -1.23
C LEU A 20 16.41 -21.05 -2.17
N THR A 21 15.47 -21.88 -2.64
CA THR A 21 14.14 -21.39 -2.89
C THR A 21 13.66 -20.93 -1.53
N ALA A 22 13.82 -19.63 -1.25
CA ALA A 22 13.01 -18.99 -0.25
C ALA A 22 11.57 -19.17 -0.73
N CYS A 23 10.95 -20.29 -0.32
CA CYS A 23 9.51 -20.38 -0.28
C CYS A 23 9.10 -19.27 0.68
N HIS A 24 8.77 -18.12 0.11
CA HIS A 24 7.94 -17.15 0.79
C HIS A 24 6.69 -17.93 1.19
N SER A 25 6.48 -18.19 2.48
CA SER A 25 5.27 -18.88 2.89
C SER A 25 4.09 -17.99 2.50
N ASP A 26 3.13 -18.56 1.79
CA ASP A 26 1.91 -17.85 1.36
C ASP A 26 0.97 -17.50 2.51
N GLU A 27 1.39 -17.78 3.74
CA GLU A 27 0.64 -17.55 4.96
C GLU A 27 1.51 -16.84 5.98
N VAL A 28 0.92 -15.81 6.60
CA VAL A 28 1.43 -15.20 7.82
C VAL A 28 0.80 -15.93 9.00
N SER A 29 1.60 -16.78 9.65
CA SER A 29 1.13 -17.79 10.60
C SER A 29 0.55 -17.21 11.90
N GLN A 30 0.88 -15.96 12.20
CA GLN A 30 0.53 -15.26 13.43
C GLN A 30 -0.72 -14.38 13.30
N LEU A 31 -1.33 -14.31 12.12
CA LEU A 31 -2.52 -13.51 11.86
C LEU A 31 -3.76 -14.40 11.68
N SER A 32 -4.87 -13.99 12.29
CA SER A 32 -6.18 -14.62 12.11
C SER A 32 -6.72 -14.28 10.72
N LYS A 33 -7.06 -15.31 9.94
CA LYS A 33 -7.73 -15.13 8.65
C LYS A 33 -9.22 -14.91 8.87
N VAL A 34 -9.81 -14.03 8.08
CA VAL A 34 -11.25 -13.75 8.08
C VAL A 34 -11.79 -13.82 6.67
N GLU A 35 -13.11 -13.95 6.54
CA GLU A 35 -13.74 -13.72 5.25
C GLU A 35 -13.56 -12.26 4.84
N GLY A 36 -13.63 -11.98 3.54
CA GLY A 36 -13.61 -10.60 3.11
C GLY A 36 -13.95 -10.38 1.65
N ALA A 37 -14.02 -9.10 1.31
CA ALA A 37 -14.43 -8.58 0.02
C ALA A 37 -13.29 -8.63 -1.02
N ASP A 38 -13.42 -7.86 -2.10
CA ASP A 38 -12.43 -7.82 -3.17
C ASP A 38 -11.25 -6.89 -2.80
N VAL A 39 -10.32 -6.70 -3.74
CA VAL A 39 -9.19 -5.76 -3.62
C VAL A 39 -9.62 -4.30 -3.52
N THR A 40 -8.77 -3.46 -2.91
CA THR A 40 -8.89 -1.99 -3.02
C THR A 40 -7.96 -1.46 -4.11
N TYR A 41 -8.44 -0.47 -4.87
CA TYR A 41 -7.72 0.16 -5.98
C TYR A 41 -8.37 1.50 -6.35
N SER A 42 -7.67 2.29 -7.19
CA SER A 42 -8.22 3.51 -7.77
C SER A 42 -8.94 3.22 -9.08
N GLU A 43 -10.21 3.64 -9.19
CA GLU A 43 -10.99 3.50 -10.43
C GLU A 43 -10.35 4.21 -11.62
N MET A 44 -9.57 5.27 -11.37
CA MET A 44 -8.84 6.03 -12.38
C MET A 44 -7.63 5.30 -12.94
N PHE A 45 -7.02 4.41 -12.15
CA PHE A 45 -5.76 3.77 -12.50
C PHE A 45 -5.86 2.28 -12.85
N LYS A 46 -7.04 1.66 -12.68
CA LYS A 46 -7.24 0.23 -12.92
C LYS A 46 -6.80 -0.25 -14.31
N SER A 47 -6.95 0.57 -15.35
CA SER A 47 -6.49 0.21 -16.70
C SER A 47 -4.96 0.22 -16.87
N TYR A 48 -4.23 0.80 -15.94
CA TYR A 48 -2.77 0.93 -15.97
C TYR A 48 -2.10 -0.04 -15.00
N ASP A 49 -2.64 -0.19 -13.78
CA ASP A 49 -2.09 -1.06 -12.75
C ASP A 49 -2.69 -2.48 -12.74
N ARG A 50 -3.91 -2.64 -13.26
CA ARG A 50 -4.65 -3.91 -13.34
C ARG A 50 -4.84 -4.57 -11.98
N ILE A 51 -4.88 -3.79 -10.89
CA ILE A 51 -5.15 -4.33 -9.55
C ILE A 51 -6.54 -4.97 -9.50
N ASP A 52 -7.52 -4.41 -10.22
CA ASP A 52 -8.88 -4.94 -10.31
C ASP A 52 -8.97 -6.31 -11.00
N GLU A 53 -7.92 -6.74 -11.70
CA GLU A 53 -7.82 -8.07 -12.29
C GLU A 53 -7.16 -9.10 -11.36
N TYR A 54 -6.69 -8.67 -10.20
CA TYR A 54 -6.11 -9.56 -9.21
C TYR A 54 -7.18 -10.53 -8.71
N LYS A 55 -6.75 -11.74 -8.35
CA LYS A 55 -7.64 -12.85 -7.98
C LYS A 55 -7.34 -13.28 -6.57
N GLU A 56 -8.29 -13.96 -5.94
CA GLU A 56 -8.09 -14.64 -4.65
C GLU A 56 -7.41 -13.76 -3.58
N VAL A 57 -8.20 -13.02 -2.81
CA VAL A 57 -7.70 -12.25 -1.68
C VAL A 57 -7.77 -13.10 -0.40
N LYS A 58 -6.67 -13.15 0.34
CA LYS A 58 -6.65 -13.64 1.72
C LYS A 58 -6.67 -12.44 2.67
N HIS A 59 -7.78 -12.31 3.40
CA HIS A 59 -7.98 -11.28 4.40
C HIS A 59 -7.57 -11.74 5.78
N TYR A 60 -7.14 -10.78 6.59
CA TYR A 60 -6.77 -10.97 7.97
C TYR A 60 -7.48 -9.96 8.85
N GLU A 61 -7.67 -10.29 10.13
CA GLU A 61 -8.20 -9.35 11.12
C GLU A 61 -7.35 -8.07 11.16
N PRO A 62 -7.96 -6.89 11.42
CA PRO A 62 -7.22 -5.66 11.58
C PRO A 62 -6.18 -5.77 12.70
N ILE A 63 -4.99 -5.27 12.42
CA ILE A 63 -3.87 -5.27 13.36
C ILE A 63 -3.88 -3.96 14.14
N GLN A 64 -3.84 -4.08 15.46
CA GLN A 64 -3.58 -2.94 16.34
C GLN A 64 -2.12 -2.51 16.18
N LEU A 65 -1.87 -1.21 16.01
CA LEU A 65 -0.52 -0.70 15.71
C LEU A 65 0.53 -1.05 16.79
N GLY A 66 0.10 -1.23 18.04
CA GLY A 66 0.97 -1.65 19.15
C GLY A 66 1.34 -3.14 19.15
N ASP A 67 0.63 -3.96 18.36
CA ASP A 67 0.67 -5.43 18.40
C ASP A 67 1.06 -6.03 17.04
N VAL A 68 1.80 -5.27 16.21
CA VAL A 68 2.27 -5.74 14.90
C VAL A 68 3.20 -6.95 15.08
N PRO A 69 2.85 -8.14 14.54
CA PRO A 69 3.68 -9.33 14.68
C PRO A 69 5.04 -9.18 13.98
N VAL A 70 6.06 -9.86 14.50
CA VAL A 70 7.44 -9.80 13.94
C VAL A 70 7.49 -10.26 12.48
N GLU A 71 6.69 -11.24 12.11
CA GLU A 71 6.61 -11.72 10.73
C GLU A 71 6.08 -10.63 9.79
N LEU A 72 5.09 -9.85 10.25
CA LEU A 72 4.51 -8.76 9.47
C LEU A 72 5.42 -7.53 9.44
N SER A 73 6.12 -7.22 10.53
CA SER A 73 7.00 -6.06 10.59
C SER A 73 8.15 -6.12 9.58
N GLN A 74 8.56 -7.33 9.17
CA GLN A 74 9.54 -7.54 8.10
C GLN A 74 8.99 -7.29 6.69
N ARG A 75 7.66 -7.26 6.53
CA ARG A 75 6.96 -7.00 5.27
C ARG A 75 6.48 -5.54 5.15
N LEU A 76 6.38 -4.82 6.26
CA LEU A 76 6.02 -3.41 6.24
C LEU A 76 7.09 -2.62 5.49
N THR A 77 6.65 -1.81 4.53
CA THR A 77 7.55 -0.89 3.83
C THR A 77 7.94 0.26 4.78
N GLU A 78 9.17 0.78 4.65
CA GLU A 78 9.58 1.97 5.42
C GLU A 78 8.57 3.12 5.30
N PRO A 79 7.98 3.40 4.11
CA PRO A 79 6.91 4.38 3.99
C PRO A 79 5.69 4.12 4.85
N LEU A 80 5.21 2.88 4.95
CA LEU A 80 4.07 2.55 5.79
C LEU A 80 4.38 2.81 7.26
N VAL A 81 5.57 2.41 7.71
CA VAL A 81 6.06 2.67 9.07
C VAL A 81 6.14 4.18 9.34
N ASN A 82 6.67 4.95 8.39
CA ASN A 82 6.77 6.41 8.50
C ASN A 82 5.39 7.08 8.63
N ILE A 83 4.37 6.57 7.94
CA ILE A 83 2.99 7.07 8.07
C ILE A 83 2.38 6.65 9.41
N MET A 84 2.52 5.37 9.79
CA MET A 84 2.00 4.83 11.05
C MET A 84 2.53 5.60 12.27
N LEU A 85 3.79 6.00 12.25
CA LEU A 85 4.47 6.71 13.33
C LEU A 85 4.34 8.23 13.24
N HIS A 86 3.64 8.78 12.24
CA HIS A 86 3.54 10.22 12.09
C HIS A 86 2.68 10.83 13.21
N GLU A 87 3.33 11.56 14.12
CA GLU A 87 2.69 12.15 15.31
C GLU A 87 1.74 13.30 14.96
N ASP A 88 1.99 14.02 13.85
CA ASP A 88 1.15 15.16 13.45
C ASP A 88 -0.15 14.75 12.73
N LEU A 89 -0.46 13.46 12.62
CA LEU A 89 -1.70 13.00 12.02
C LEU A 89 -2.85 13.16 13.03
N PRO A 90 -3.83 14.07 12.80
CA PRO A 90 -4.84 14.47 13.77
C PRO A 90 -5.99 13.45 13.88
N PHE A 91 -5.69 12.16 13.89
CA PHE A 91 -6.69 11.10 13.86
C PHE A 91 -6.66 10.30 15.15
N SER A 92 -7.84 10.16 15.76
CA SER A 92 -8.04 9.49 17.05
C SER A 92 -8.08 7.96 16.89
N GLU A 93 -8.55 7.46 15.75
CA GLU A 93 -8.65 6.03 15.47
C GLU A 93 -7.78 5.62 14.30
N ARG A 94 -7.11 4.46 14.44
CA ARG A 94 -6.23 3.89 13.41
C ARG A 94 -6.43 2.39 13.31
N ALA A 95 -6.53 1.87 12.10
CA ALA A 95 -6.60 0.44 11.83
C ALA A 95 -5.64 0.08 10.69
N LEU A 96 -4.80 -0.94 10.92
CA LEU A 96 -3.92 -1.50 9.90
C LEU A 96 -4.53 -2.79 9.35
N TYR A 97 -4.77 -2.82 8.06
CA TYR A 97 -5.19 -4.01 7.32
C TYR A 97 -3.99 -4.55 6.54
N PHE A 98 -3.92 -5.86 6.47
CA PHE A 98 -2.94 -6.57 5.66
C PHE A 98 -3.67 -7.67 4.89
N ASN A 99 -3.42 -7.73 3.59
CA ASN A 99 -3.99 -8.74 2.70
C ASN A 99 -2.90 -9.33 1.82
N ARG A 100 -3.02 -10.63 1.54
CA ARG A 100 -2.24 -11.31 0.51
C ARG A 100 -3.14 -11.48 -0.71
N ILE A 101 -2.71 -10.95 -1.84
CA ILE A 101 -3.51 -10.96 -3.06
C ILE A 101 -2.76 -11.69 -4.16
N LYS A 102 -3.43 -12.56 -4.91
CA LYS A 102 -2.83 -13.18 -6.08
C LYS A 102 -2.92 -12.23 -7.28
N ASN A 103 -1.77 -11.79 -7.79
CA ASN A 103 -1.72 -10.88 -8.93
C ASN A 103 -2.12 -11.60 -10.24
N TYR A 104 -2.15 -10.85 -11.35
CA TYR A 104 -2.51 -11.38 -12.67
C TYR A 104 -1.50 -12.41 -13.22
N GLU A 105 -0.28 -12.47 -12.68
CA GLU A 105 0.76 -13.44 -13.03
C GLU A 105 0.62 -14.75 -12.23
N GLY A 106 -0.20 -14.74 -11.17
CA GLY A 106 -0.46 -15.88 -10.29
C GLY A 106 0.35 -15.88 -9.00
N ASP A 107 1.19 -14.86 -8.78
CA ASP A 107 2.02 -14.71 -7.58
C ASP A 107 1.29 -13.94 -6.48
N TYR A 108 1.55 -14.28 -5.21
CA TYR A 108 1.00 -13.55 -4.08
C TYR A 108 1.83 -12.31 -3.75
N VAL A 109 1.18 -11.15 -3.79
CA VAL A 109 1.73 -9.85 -3.42
C VAL A 109 1.05 -9.32 -2.15
N ASP A 110 1.75 -8.43 -1.45
CA ASP A 110 1.23 -7.81 -0.23
C ASP A 110 0.46 -6.52 -0.55
N GLN A 111 -0.71 -6.36 0.07
CA GLN A 111 -1.44 -5.08 0.11
C GLN A 111 -1.70 -4.71 1.57
N PHE A 112 -1.27 -3.51 1.93
CA PHE A 112 -1.49 -2.92 3.24
C PHE A 112 -2.45 -1.74 3.12
N GLN A 113 -3.29 -1.54 4.13
CA GLN A 113 -4.06 -0.31 4.25
C GLN A 113 -3.96 0.22 5.68
N LEU A 114 -3.52 1.46 5.84
CA LEU A 114 -3.68 2.20 7.09
C LEU A 114 -4.87 3.13 6.94
N SER A 115 -5.87 2.95 7.80
CA SER A 115 -7.04 3.81 7.86
C SER A 115 -6.97 4.67 9.12
N CYS A 116 -7.09 5.98 8.97
CA CYS A 116 -7.10 6.93 10.07
C CYS A 116 -8.38 7.77 10.01
N TRP A 117 -9.10 7.85 11.13
CA TRP A 117 -10.39 8.53 11.25
C TRP A 117 -10.35 9.60 12.32
N ASP A 118 -10.99 10.73 12.04
CA ASP A 118 -11.44 11.69 13.04
C ASP A 118 -12.96 11.65 13.11
N LEU A 119 -13.46 11.02 14.17
CA LEU A 119 -14.89 10.83 14.41
C LEU A 119 -15.62 12.14 14.74
N GLU A 120 -14.93 13.17 15.21
CA GLU A 120 -15.56 14.45 15.55
C GLU A 120 -15.85 15.28 14.30
N ASP A 121 -14.95 15.22 13.33
CA ASP A 121 -15.00 16.02 12.11
C ASP A 121 -15.44 15.27 10.85
N ASP A 122 -15.77 13.97 10.95
CA ASP A 122 -16.08 13.10 9.79
C ASP A 122 -14.99 13.17 8.71
N GLN A 123 -13.73 13.27 9.18
CA GLN A 123 -12.54 13.35 8.34
C GLN A 123 -11.81 12.02 8.34
N PHE A 124 -11.20 11.70 7.21
CA PHE A 124 -10.36 10.52 7.12
C PHE A 124 -9.11 10.78 6.28
N PHE A 125 -8.11 9.97 6.58
CA PHE A 125 -6.93 9.77 5.76
C PHE A 125 -6.64 8.29 5.70
N ILE A 126 -6.67 7.75 4.49
CA ILE A 126 -6.46 6.33 4.23
C ILE A 126 -5.34 6.22 3.22
N VAL A 127 -4.39 5.33 3.48
CA VAL A 127 -3.36 4.95 2.52
C VAL A 127 -3.42 3.47 2.28
N THR A 128 -3.52 3.08 1.03
CA THR A 128 -3.33 1.71 0.55
C THR A 128 -1.99 1.63 -0.16
N ILE A 129 -1.18 0.65 0.20
CA ILE A 129 0.12 0.36 -0.40
C ILE A 129 0.06 -1.05 -0.96
N THR A 130 0.21 -1.17 -2.28
CA THR A 130 0.11 -2.45 -2.99
C THR A 130 1.41 -2.74 -3.67
N GLU A 131 2.01 -3.90 -3.40
CA GLU A 131 3.14 -4.40 -4.18
C GLU A 131 2.69 -4.66 -5.63
N SER A 132 3.42 -4.09 -6.59
CA SER A 132 3.08 -4.17 -8.00
C SER A 132 4.34 -4.28 -8.86
N PRO A 133 4.45 -5.33 -9.70
CA PRO A 133 5.50 -5.41 -10.70
C PRO A 133 5.27 -4.42 -11.86
N LEU A 134 4.07 -3.85 -11.98
CA LEU A 134 3.74 -2.86 -13.00
C LEU A 134 3.84 -1.46 -12.43
N ASN A 135 4.69 -0.65 -13.05
CA ASN A 135 4.66 0.79 -12.90
C ASN A 135 3.55 1.37 -13.82
N PRO A 136 2.45 1.90 -13.25
CA PRO A 136 1.34 2.45 -14.04
C PRO A 136 1.78 3.65 -14.89
N PHE A 137 2.83 4.39 -14.50
CA PHE A 137 3.32 5.55 -15.25
C PHE A 137 4.03 5.18 -16.54
N ASP A 138 4.64 4.00 -16.60
CA ASP A 138 5.22 3.46 -17.85
C ASP A 138 4.12 3.06 -18.85
N GLN A 139 2.88 2.88 -18.38
CA GLN A 139 1.69 2.58 -19.18
C GLN A 139 0.89 3.85 -19.58
N GLY A 140 1.37 5.04 -19.23
CA GLY A 140 0.72 6.31 -19.59
C GLY A 140 -0.15 6.93 -18.50
N ALA A 141 -0.18 6.39 -17.27
CA ALA A 141 -0.93 6.98 -16.15
C ALA A 141 -0.53 8.44 -15.84
N GLY A 142 0.65 8.88 -16.30
CA GLY A 142 1.15 10.24 -16.11
C GLY A 142 0.68 11.26 -17.17
N GLU A 143 -0.07 10.82 -18.18
CA GLU A 143 -0.58 11.64 -19.30
C GLU A 143 -1.99 12.19 -19.07
N ILE A 144 -2.52 12.03 -17.85
CA ILE A 144 -3.85 12.53 -17.49
C ILE A 144 -3.89 14.07 -17.65
N GLY A 145 -4.96 14.55 -18.29
CA GLY A 145 -5.21 15.99 -18.48
C GLY A 145 -5.44 16.71 -17.16
N ARG A 146 -5.72 18.03 -17.22
CA ARG A 146 -6.01 18.83 -16.01
C ARG A 146 -7.38 18.55 -15.38
N VAL A 147 -8.22 17.81 -16.10
CA VAL A 147 -9.55 17.38 -15.66
C VAL A 147 -9.70 15.91 -16.03
N ASP A 148 -10.19 15.09 -15.11
CA ASP A 148 -10.40 13.67 -15.36
C ASP A 148 -11.77 13.37 -15.99
N ILE A 149 -12.06 12.08 -16.23
CA ILE A 149 -13.31 11.63 -16.84
C ILE A 149 -14.55 11.84 -15.95
N PHE A 150 -14.36 12.09 -14.65
CA PHE A 150 -15.41 12.37 -13.67
C PHE A 150 -15.56 13.87 -13.39
N GLY A 151 -14.81 14.72 -14.08
CA GLY A 151 -14.86 16.18 -13.94
C GLY A 151 -14.02 16.71 -12.78
N ASN A 152 -13.14 15.91 -12.18
CA ASN A 152 -12.29 16.35 -11.08
C ASN A 152 -11.11 17.17 -11.57
N GLU A 153 -10.60 18.07 -10.72
CA GLU A 153 -9.32 18.72 -10.99
C GLU A 153 -8.19 17.70 -10.81
N VAL A 154 -7.27 17.65 -11.77
CA VAL A 154 -6.07 16.83 -11.69
C VAL A 154 -4.84 17.73 -11.63
N ARG A 155 -4.05 17.54 -10.56
CA ARG A 155 -2.76 18.20 -10.40
C ARG A 155 -1.65 17.17 -10.49
N LYS A 156 -0.62 17.50 -11.26
CA LYS A 156 0.60 16.69 -11.35
C LYS A 156 1.67 17.27 -10.46
N HIS A 157 2.18 16.42 -9.60
CA HIS A 157 3.23 16.69 -8.63
C HIS A 157 4.35 15.67 -8.83
N TYR A 158 5.43 15.82 -8.06
CA TYR A 158 6.54 14.87 -8.06
C TYR A 158 6.98 14.55 -6.63
N LEU A 159 7.43 13.32 -6.38
CA LEU A 159 8.21 12.97 -5.19
C LEU A 159 9.56 13.69 -5.23
N PHE A 160 10.30 13.71 -4.12
CA PHE A 160 11.64 14.32 -4.11
C PHE A 160 12.64 13.56 -5.02
N SER A 161 12.40 12.27 -5.27
CA SER A 161 13.12 11.45 -6.25
C SER A 161 12.85 11.86 -7.70
N GLY A 162 11.78 12.62 -7.96
CA GLY A 162 11.33 13.00 -9.31
C GLY A 162 10.21 12.13 -9.89
N ASP A 163 9.78 11.09 -9.18
CA ASP A 163 8.67 10.23 -9.61
C ASP A 163 7.32 10.98 -9.57
N PRO A 164 6.41 10.75 -10.53
CA PRO A 164 5.16 11.49 -10.61
C PRO A 164 4.19 11.12 -9.46
N VAL A 165 3.49 12.14 -8.97
CA VAL A 165 2.35 12.00 -8.06
C VAL A 165 1.15 12.65 -8.72
N ILE A 166 0.09 11.89 -8.94
CA ILE A 166 -1.17 12.40 -9.48
C ILE A 166 -2.10 12.70 -8.32
N HIS A 167 -2.67 13.90 -8.35
CA HIS A 167 -3.58 14.39 -7.32
C HIS A 167 -4.93 14.69 -7.94
N HIS A 168 -5.91 13.85 -7.63
CA HIS A 168 -7.31 14.05 -7.99
C HIS A 168 -8.01 14.81 -6.87
N ILE A 169 -8.39 16.06 -7.16
CA ILE A 169 -9.17 16.89 -6.24
C ILE A 169 -10.63 16.75 -6.64
N GLN A 170 -11.33 15.88 -5.90
CA GLN A 170 -12.73 15.62 -6.13
C GLN A 170 -13.58 16.89 -6.10
N GLN A 171 -14.44 17.04 -7.11
CA GLN A 171 -15.40 18.14 -7.24
C GLN A 171 -16.80 17.71 -6.80
N GLU A 172 -17.69 18.63 -6.42
CA GLU A 172 -19.03 18.32 -5.88
C GLU A 172 -19.87 17.39 -6.78
N GLU A 173 -19.84 17.60 -8.09
CA GLU A 173 -20.62 16.81 -9.06
C GLU A 173 -19.93 15.51 -9.51
N SER A 174 -18.76 15.18 -8.96
CA SER A 174 -18.00 14.00 -9.34
C SER A 174 -18.66 12.70 -8.93
N GLY A 175 -18.70 11.74 -9.86
CA GLY A 175 -19.11 10.36 -9.62
C GLY A 175 -18.00 9.41 -9.18
N GLN A 176 -16.76 9.91 -9.01
CA GLN A 176 -15.64 9.08 -8.55
C GLN A 176 -15.88 8.59 -7.12
N VAL A 177 -15.55 7.32 -6.87
CA VAL A 177 -15.55 6.73 -5.53
C VAL A 177 -14.16 6.21 -5.18
N PHE A 178 -13.80 6.40 -3.91
CA PHE A 178 -12.63 5.82 -3.27
C PHE A 178 -13.03 4.55 -2.53
N ARG A 179 -12.25 3.48 -2.70
CA ARG A 179 -12.50 2.15 -2.11
C ARG A 179 -11.49 1.87 -1.00
N TYR A 180 -11.96 1.39 0.15
CA TYR A 180 -11.10 1.02 1.26
C TYR A 180 -11.69 -0.14 2.08
N TYR A 181 -10.84 -0.83 2.84
CA TYR A 181 -11.25 -1.88 3.77
C TYR A 181 -11.83 -1.34 5.07
N GLN A 182 -12.88 -1.99 5.55
CA GLN A 182 -13.42 -1.81 6.88
C GLN A 182 -13.77 -3.18 7.47
N TYR A 183 -13.40 -3.40 8.73
CA TYR A 183 -13.78 -4.61 9.45
C TYR A 183 -15.17 -4.46 10.06
N ASP A 184 -16.02 -5.47 9.87
CA ASP A 184 -17.28 -5.63 10.58
C ASP A 184 -17.06 -6.62 11.73
N GLU A 185 -17.07 -6.11 12.97
CA GLU A 185 -16.87 -6.92 14.17
C GLU A 185 -18.02 -7.88 14.46
N GLU A 186 -19.25 -7.58 14.01
CA GLU A 186 -20.42 -8.43 14.27
C GLU A 186 -20.39 -9.69 13.38
N ASP A 187 -20.01 -9.50 12.12
CA ASP A 187 -19.96 -10.56 11.11
C ASP A 187 -18.55 -11.18 10.93
N GLU A 188 -17.55 -10.68 11.65
CA GLU A 188 -16.14 -11.10 11.57
C GLU A 188 -15.60 -11.12 10.13
N ILE A 189 -15.90 -10.06 9.36
CA ILE A 189 -15.60 -9.96 7.91
C ILE A 189 -14.94 -8.63 7.55
N VAL A 190 -13.96 -8.66 6.64
CA VAL A 190 -13.39 -7.45 6.02
C VAL A 190 -14.22 -7.06 4.79
N ARG A 191 -14.90 -5.91 4.84
CA ARG A 191 -15.68 -5.37 3.71
C ARG A 191 -14.88 -4.32 2.94
N THR A 192 -15.23 -4.15 1.67
CA THR A 192 -14.83 -2.96 0.89
C THR A 192 -15.93 -1.93 0.98
N VAL A 193 -15.59 -0.74 1.46
CA VAL A 193 -16.48 0.42 1.55
C VAL A 193 -16.10 1.41 0.46
N THR A 194 -17.11 2.09 -0.07
CA THR A 194 -16.93 3.15 -1.07
C THR A 194 -17.34 4.49 -0.49
N THR A 195 -16.50 5.51 -0.67
CA THR A 195 -16.79 6.88 -0.23
C THR A 195 -16.34 7.89 -1.28
N ARG A 196 -16.62 9.16 -1.04
CA ARG A 196 -16.06 10.28 -1.79
C ARG A 196 -14.75 10.71 -1.13
N ALA A 197 -13.69 10.83 -1.90
CA ALA A 197 -12.39 11.28 -1.41
C ALA A 197 -11.63 12.07 -2.49
N HIS A 198 -10.80 13.00 -2.06
CA HIS A 198 -9.65 13.40 -2.87
C HIS A 198 -8.62 12.27 -2.86
N GLU A 199 -7.90 12.08 -3.96
CA GLU A 199 -6.94 10.99 -4.09
C GLU A 199 -5.53 11.48 -4.44
N LEU A 200 -4.51 10.90 -3.81
CA LEU A 200 -3.14 10.93 -4.33
C LEU A 200 -2.75 9.55 -4.81
N TYR A 201 -2.07 9.48 -5.95
CA TYR A 201 -1.63 8.23 -6.53
C TYR A 201 -0.20 8.35 -7.05
N THR A 202 0.66 7.42 -6.67
CA THR A 202 2.04 7.35 -7.14
C THR A 202 2.56 5.92 -7.10
N TYR A 203 3.71 5.71 -7.74
CA TYR A 203 4.42 4.45 -7.81
C TYR A 203 5.86 4.74 -7.42
N TYR A 204 6.39 3.97 -6.49
CA TYR A 204 7.76 4.10 -6.04
C TYR A 204 8.27 2.76 -5.53
N ASP A 205 9.46 2.38 -5.99
CA ASP A 205 10.22 1.21 -5.53
C ASP A 205 9.42 -0.11 -5.49
N GLY A 206 8.63 -0.41 -6.52
CA GLY A 206 7.84 -1.65 -6.58
C GLY A 206 6.45 -1.56 -5.95
N TYR A 207 6.05 -0.40 -5.43
CA TYR A 207 4.78 -0.23 -4.74
C TYR A 207 3.93 0.88 -5.34
N ILE A 208 2.63 0.62 -5.44
CA ILE A 208 1.59 1.62 -5.70
C ILE A 208 1.14 2.18 -4.36
N TYR A 209 1.17 3.51 -4.25
CA TYR A 209 0.65 4.25 -3.11
C TYR A 209 -0.62 4.97 -3.53
N HIS A 210 -1.73 4.59 -2.93
CA HIS A 210 -3.04 5.17 -3.17
C HIS A 210 -3.58 5.76 -1.88
N PHE A 211 -3.60 7.08 -1.81
CA PHE A 211 -4.13 7.82 -0.67
C PHE A 211 -5.53 8.30 -0.99
N GLY A 212 -6.47 8.14 -0.07
CA GLY A 212 -7.78 8.77 -0.08
C GLY A 212 -7.95 9.61 1.17
N TYR A 213 -8.47 10.82 1.03
CA TYR A 213 -8.73 11.68 2.18
C TYR A 213 -9.93 12.60 1.96
N SER A 214 -10.61 12.93 3.05
CA SER A 214 -11.66 13.97 3.09
C SER A 214 -11.18 15.18 3.88
N VAL A 215 -11.67 16.35 3.50
CA VAL A 215 -11.42 17.61 4.21
C VAL A 215 -12.74 18.36 4.36
N LYS A 216 -12.91 19.08 5.48
CA LYS A 216 -13.95 20.10 5.56
C LYS A 216 -13.54 21.25 4.63
N ALA A 217 -14.31 21.43 3.55
CA ALA A 217 -14.27 22.53 2.58
C ALA A 217 -12.87 22.98 2.08
N GLU A 218 -12.46 22.47 0.91
CA GLU A 218 -11.44 23.00 -0.04
C GLU A 218 -10.33 23.95 0.48
N GLU A 219 -9.76 23.70 1.66
CA GLU A 219 -8.60 24.44 2.11
C GLU A 219 -7.39 23.94 1.34
N GLU A 220 -6.95 24.75 0.36
CA GLU A 220 -5.74 24.53 -0.44
C GLU A 220 -4.50 24.16 0.42
N ASP A 221 -4.45 24.64 1.66
CA ASP A 221 -3.36 24.32 2.59
C ASP A 221 -3.44 22.89 3.14
N TYR A 222 -4.62 22.29 3.24
CA TYR A 222 -4.78 20.89 3.59
C TYR A 222 -4.29 19.98 2.46
N HIS A 223 -4.61 20.31 1.20
CA HIS A 223 -4.08 19.60 0.03
C HIS A 223 -2.55 19.58 0.01
N LYS A 224 -1.92 20.73 0.28
CA LYS A 224 -0.46 20.81 0.41
C LYS A 224 0.07 20.00 1.59
N THR A 225 -0.66 19.97 2.71
CA THR A 225 -0.27 19.23 3.90
C THR A 225 -0.26 17.73 3.64
N ILE A 226 -1.32 17.20 3.00
CA ILE A 226 -1.40 15.79 2.63
C ILE A 226 -0.37 15.43 1.57
N LEU A 227 -0.15 16.28 0.56
CA LEU A 227 0.91 16.06 -0.42
C LEU A 227 2.30 16.03 0.23
N ARG A 228 2.57 16.92 1.20
CA ARG A 228 3.84 16.95 1.93
C ARG A 228 3.99 15.69 2.78
N LEU A 229 2.94 15.26 3.47
CA LEU A 229 2.93 14.01 4.23
C LEU A 229 3.28 12.84 3.32
N ALA A 230 2.51 12.62 2.25
CA ALA A 230 2.74 11.55 1.29
C ALA A 230 4.18 11.52 0.76
N ARG A 231 4.71 12.67 0.33
CA ARG A 231 6.11 12.79 -0.12
C ARG A 231 7.11 12.41 0.97
N SER A 232 6.97 13.00 2.16
CA SER A 232 7.91 12.77 3.26
C SER A 232 7.88 11.34 3.79
N SER A 233 6.73 10.68 3.69
CA SER A 233 6.56 9.30 4.07
C SER A 233 7.20 8.34 3.08
N ILE A 234 7.01 8.56 1.76
CA ILE A 234 7.48 7.64 0.71
C ILE A 234 9.00 7.67 0.54
N VAL A 235 9.61 8.85 0.50
CA VAL A 235 11.06 8.96 0.22
C VAL A 235 11.87 9.45 1.43
N GLY A 236 11.23 9.62 2.58
CA GLY A 236 11.83 10.22 3.78
C GLY A 236 11.85 11.75 3.74
N ARG A 237 12.04 12.39 4.90
CA ARG A 237 12.36 13.82 4.96
C ARG A 237 13.79 14.01 4.42
N ILE A 238 13.95 14.90 3.43
CA ILE A 238 15.25 15.52 3.13
C ILE A 238 15.49 16.66 4.13
#